data_AF-A0A7X9G677-F1
#
_entry.id   AF-A0A7X9G677-F1
#
_cell.length_a   1.000
_cell.length_b   1.000
_cell.length_c   1.000
_cell.angle_alpha   90.00
_cell.angle_beta   90.00
_cell.angle_gamma   90.00
#
_symmetry.space_group_name_H-M   'P 1'
#
loop_
_entity.id
_entity.type
_entity.pdbx_description
1 polymer ?
#
loop_
_entity_poly.entity_id
_entity_poly.type
_entity_poly.pdbx_seq_one_letter_code
_entity_poly.pdbx_strand_id
1 'polypeptide(L)'
;RTFGPPYFVHTFARYFGPETGKTNPEYWSLVHGKRDGGQYTGQLCLTNQDMRRETIRMMLQHIRRSRSNALAEGVPCPVYFDLSQNDGKCFCQCEKCQAMEKELSVTDILMDYVNEVAAAVEKVYPDVLVSTLAYQATVTPPKKIMPRHNVVIRLCNKNLTCSSIDAKRFTEYRNSVQQWSGIAKHLMSWDYILNRWPYPSDMGIQDLCNFYRKNNFDAIFMEMSNSDFEDDCYDMKFWLFAKIMENPDADFEMLRQTFLKGYYGAAAPYIDAWRKLVEKAEASTEMPLGSYHRPHGFDFYTLDELLEAHKLFDEAEKAVRGNRVLETHVMRARAPLNSLTGRRLPRYSQLWREKHSGAFPIDRERLAADMRRIWLADTERFLPDKVEHAKNMMESEISFVENMGDTSIQVPEPAEFNGKTVQHFAASSLTLHSNPCMRLIKDPDAREGCAFEVLCDRRPDFFALPFEAGCYDTVAARTTLKRSWDKVPQAKGFQWLHLGTDNLHQRYYIYLTRSWEIQASMLNYLAFGGKKLDVWVRLKFEGPMFYPDEPAEKTSRIVVDSISLVEL
;
A
#
# COMPACT_ATOMS: atom_id res chain seq x y z
N ARG A 1 17.34 22.34 -8.39
CA ARG A 1 16.68 22.26 -9.73
C ARG A 1 15.25 21.78 -9.49
N THR A 2 14.27 22.30 -10.22
CA THR A 2 12.84 22.00 -9.99
C THR A 2 12.18 21.39 -11.22
N PHE A 3 11.03 20.76 -11.01
CA PHE A 3 10.18 20.22 -12.07
C PHE A 3 9.20 21.28 -12.58
N GLY A 4 9.03 21.32 -13.90
CA GLY A 4 8.02 22.14 -14.57
C GLY A 4 6.67 21.42 -14.70
N PRO A 5 5.66 22.12 -15.25
CA PRO A 5 4.35 21.55 -15.55
C PRO A 5 4.42 20.46 -16.65
N PRO A 6 3.40 19.59 -16.75
CA PRO A 6 2.14 19.64 -16.00
C PRO A 6 2.22 19.06 -14.58
N TYR A 7 3.25 18.28 -14.27
CA TYR A 7 3.53 17.72 -12.94
C TYR A 7 4.93 17.09 -12.92
N PHE A 8 5.35 16.53 -11.78
CA PHE A 8 6.68 15.95 -11.62
C PHE A 8 6.76 14.43 -11.89
N VAL A 9 5.62 13.76 -12.10
CA VAL A 9 5.50 12.30 -12.32
C VAL A 9 4.16 11.92 -12.96
N HIS A 10 4.07 10.73 -13.54
CA HIS A 10 2.85 10.16 -14.13
C HIS A 10 2.12 11.18 -15.02
N THR A 11 2.87 11.80 -15.92
CA THR A 11 2.41 12.98 -16.65
C THR A 11 1.63 12.63 -17.90
N PHE A 12 1.63 11.38 -18.36
CA PHE A 12 0.91 10.94 -19.56
C PHE A 12 -0.55 11.41 -19.58
N ALA A 13 -1.32 11.16 -18.52
CA ALA A 13 -2.71 11.61 -18.42
C ALA A 13 -2.89 13.09 -18.07
N ARG A 14 -1.79 13.81 -17.83
CA ARG A 14 -1.80 15.25 -17.58
C ARG A 14 -1.51 16.06 -18.85
N TYR A 15 -0.76 15.47 -19.80
CA TYR A 15 -0.66 15.99 -21.17
C TYR A 15 -1.97 15.77 -21.93
N PHE A 16 -2.59 14.61 -21.76
CA PHE A 16 -3.84 14.26 -22.45
C PHE A 16 -4.93 14.02 -21.41
N GLY A 17 -5.86 14.95 -21.30
CA GLY A 17 -6.97 14.83 -20.35
C GLY A 17 -8.06 13.85 -20.81
N PRO A 18 -9.10 13.61 -20.00
CA PRO A 18 -10.22 12.73 -20.36
C PRO A 18 -10.89 13.07 -21.70
N GLU A 19 -10.97 14.37 -22.05
CA GLU A 19 -11.58 14.82 -23.31
C GLU A 19 -10.80 14.34 -24.55
N THR A 20 -9.48 14.18 -24.46
CA THR A 20 -8.67 13.57 -25.53
C THR A 20 -9.14 12.15 -25.82
N GLY A 21 -9.64 11.42 -24.82
CA GLY A 21 -10.23 10.09 -25.01
C GLY A 21 -11.48 10.09 -25.90
N LYS A 22 -12.17 11.22 -26.07
CA LYS A 22 -13.32 11.35 -26.97
C LYS A 22 -12.90 11.81 -28.36
N THR A 23 -12.03 12.82 -28.45
CA THR A 23 -11.69 13.44 -29.72
C THR A 23 -10.56 12.72 -30.45
N ASN A 24 -9.63 12.09 -29.74
CA ASN A 24 -8.42 11.46 -30.25
C ASN A 24 -8.18 10.14 -29.47
N PRO A 25 -9.14 9.21 -29.46
CA PRO A 25 -9.04 7.97 -28.68
C PRO A 25 -7.76 7.18 -28.99
N GLU A 26 -7.26 7.25 -30.22
CA GLU A 26 -6.03 6.60 -30.69
C GLU A 26 -4.74 7.06 -30.01
N TYR A 27 -4.78 8.14 -29.23
CA TYR A 27 -3.66 8.60 -28.39
C TYR A 27 -3.49 7.70 -27.17
N TRP A 28 -4.55 7.03 -26.74
CA TRP A 28 -4.56 6.14 -25.59
C TRP A 28 -4.29 4.69 -25.97
N SER A 29 -3.81 3.91 -25.01
CA SER A 29 -3.55 2.48 -25.13
C SER A 29 -4.81 1.72 -25.55
N LEU A 30 -4.66 0.82 -26.53
CA LEU A 30 -5.66 -0.21 -26.79
C LEU A 30 -5.44 -1.36 -25.82
N VAL A 31 -6.42 -1.70 -24.98
CA VAL A 31 -6.34 -2.82 -24.05
C VAL A 31 -7.62 -3.63 -24.18
N HIS A 32 -7.50 -4.92 -24.48
CA HIS A 32 -8.65 -5.81 -24.71
C HIS A 32 -9.68 -5.24 -25.70
N GLY A 33 -9.21 -4.60 -26.77
CA GLY A 33 -10.06 -4.01 -27.81
C GLY A 33 -10.67 -2.65 -27.46
N LYS A 34 -10.42 -2.10 -26.26
CA LYS A 34 -10.94 -0.81 -25.82
C LYS A 34 -9.83 0.22 -25.62
N ARG A 35 -10.12 1.49 -25.94
CA ARG A 35 -9.23 2.62 -25.66
C ARG A 35 -9.83 3.45 -24.54
N ASP A 36 -9.21 3.38 -23.37
CA ASP A 36 -9.58 4.19 -22.21
C ASP A 36 -8.39 5.07 -21.85
N GLY A 37 -8.66 6.35 -21.59
CA GLY A 37 -7.67 7.30 -21.10
C GLY A 37 -7.79 7.54 -19.60
N GLY A 38 -6.72 8.01 -18.99
CA GLY A 38 -6.69 8.42 -17.58
C GLY A 38 -5.55 7.80 -16.78
N GLN A 39 -5.31 8.38 -15.60
CA GLN A 39 -4.18 8.08 -14.71
C GLN A 39 -4.09 6.62 -14.24
N TYR A 40 -5.21 5.89 -14.21
CA TYR A 40 -5.26 4.50 -13.70
C TYR A 40 -5.86 3.51 -14.70
N THR A 41 -6.45 4.01 -15.78
CA THR A 41 -7.28 3.23 -16.73
C THR A 41 -6.55 2.93 -18.02
N GLY A 42 -5.57 3.73 -18.42
CA GLY A 42 -4.82 3.54 -19.66
C GLY A 42 -3.45 4.21 -19.67
N GLN A 43 -2.62 3.80 -20.61
CA GLN A 43 -1.35 4.45 -20.95
C GLN A 43 -1.50 5.23 -22.27
N LEU A 44 -0.47 5.97 -22.69
CA LEU A 44 -0.42 6.52 -24.05
C LEU A 44 0.01 5.45 -25.06
N CYS A 45 -0.51 5.55 -26.28
CA CYS A 45 -0.07 4.74 -27.42
C CYS A 45 1.24 5.30 -27.94
N LEU A 46 2.37 4.81 -27.43
CA LEU A 46 3.69 5.38 -27.72
C LEU A 46 4.09 5.28 -29.19
N THR A 47 3.45 4.46 -30.03
CA THR A 47 3.71 4.41 -31.48
C THR A 47 2.90 5.42 -32.31
N ASN A 48 1.99 6.18 -31.67
CA ASN A 48 1.13 7.13 -32.37
C ASN A 48 1.89 8.44 -32.64
N GLN A 49 2.22 8.69 -33.91
CA GLN A 49 3.02 9.85 -34.32
C GLN A 49 2.31 11.20 -34.09
N ASP A 50 0.99 11.25 -34.15
CA ASP A 50 0.23 12.49 -33.95
C ASP A 50 0.24 12.87 -32.47
N MET A 51 0.03 11.89 -31.60
CA MET A 51 0.19 12.02 -30.15
C MET A 51 1.61 12.49 -29.78
N ARG A 52 2.66 11.93 -30.41
CA ARG A 52 4.05 12.36 -30.17
C ARG A 52 4.27 13.82 -30.54
N ARG A 53 3.82 14.24 -31.73
CA ARG A 53 3.93 15.64 -32.18
C ARG A 53 3.19 16.59 -31.24
N GLU A 54 2.01 16.20 -30.77
CA GLU A 54 1.24 17.01 -29.84
C GLU A 54 1.92 17.10 -28.45
N THR A 55 2.51 16.00 -27.97
CA THR A 55 3.33 16.02 -26.74
C THR A 55 4.47 17.02 -26.86
N ILE A 56 5.22 17.00 -27.97
CA ILE A 56 6.33 17.93 -28.21
C ILE A 56 5.84 19.37 -28.17
N ARG A 57 4.74 19.66 -28.88
CA ARG A 57 4.12 21.00 -28.91
C ARG A 57 3.77 21.47 -27.50
N MET A 58 3.10 20.62 -26.71
CA MET A 58 2.70 20.94 -25.34
C MET A 58 3.90 21.12 -24.41
N MET A 59 4.91 20.25 -24.49
CA MET A 59 6.11 20.35 -23.65
C MET A 59 6.89 21.64 -23.93
N LEU A 60 7.10 22.00 -25.20
CA LEU A 60 7.73 23.28 -25.56
C LEU A 60 6.93 24.49 -25.06
N GLN A 61 5.59 24.41 -25.11
CA GLN A 61 4.70 25.45 -24.56
C GLN A 61 4.83 25.55 -23.03
N HIS A 62 4.87 24.43 -22.32
CA HIS A 62 5.08 24.38 -20.88
C HIS A 62 6.43 24.97 -20.47
N ILE A 63 7.51 24.64 -21.19
CA ILE A 63 8.84 25.20 -20.94
C ILE A 63 8.82 26.72 -21.15
N ARG A 64 8.29 27.19 -22.29
CA ARG A 64 8.19 28.63 -22.60
C ARG A 64 7.45 29.39 -21.50
N ARG A 65 6.27 28.89 -21.10
CA ARG A 65 5.45 29.51 -20.04
C ARG A 65 6.18 29.51 -18.70
N SER A 66 6.83 28.41 -18.34
CA SER A 66 7.56 28.29 -17.08
C SER A 66 8.70 29.29 -16.99
N ARG A 67 9.43 29.53 -18.09
CA ARG A 67 10.48 30.54 -18.13
C ARG A 67 9.93 31.96 -17.99
N SER A 68 8.83 32.26 -18.68
CA SER A 68 8.17 33.57 -18.55
C SER A 68 7.67 33.82 -17.12
N ASN A 69 7.06 32.82 -16.48
CA ASN A 69 6.61 32.91 -15.10
C ASN A 69 7.78 33.08 -14.13
N ALA A 70 8.82 32.23 -14.26
CA ALA A 70 9.99 32.29 -13.40
C ALA A 70 10.72 33.64 -13.49
N LEU A 71 10.82 34.22 -14.70
CA LEU A 71 11.34 35.57 -14.90
C LEU A 71 10.48 36.64 -14.20
N ALA A 72 9.15 36.55 -14.33
CA ALA A 72 8.24 37.50 -13.70
C ALA A 72 8.26 37.41 -12.16
N GLU A 73 8.44 36.20 -11.62
CA GLU A 73 8.47 35.93 -10.18
C GLU A 73 9.88 36.08 -9.56
N GLY A 74 10.93 36.23 -10.38
CA GLY A 74 12.31 36.34 -9.90
C GLY A 74 12.86 35.04 -9.31
N VAL A 75 12.36 33.88 -9.75
CA VAL A 75 12.76 32.55 -9.25
C VAL A 75 13.51 31.75 -10.33
N PRO A 76 14.32 30.74 -9.96
CA PRO A 76 14.99 29.88 -10.94
C PRO A 76 13.99 29.14 -11.85
N CYS A 77 14.30 29.08 -13.15
CA CYS A 77 13.50 28.32 -14.11
C CYS A 77 13.53 26.82 -13.79
N PRO A 78 12.41 26.10 -13.96
CA PRO A 78 12.42 24.64 -13.91
C PRO A 78 13.32 24.05 -14.99
N VAL A 79 14.06 23.01 -14.62
CA VAL A 79 15.04 22.33 -15.49
C VAL A 79 14.52 20.96 -15.92
N TYR A 80 13.71 20.31 -15.08
CA TYR A 80 13.16 18.98 -15.36
C TYR A 80 11.74 19.08 -15.88
N PHE A 81 11.43 18.38 -16.97
CA PHE A 81 10.07 18.22 -17.47
C PHE A 81 9.79 16.73 -17.62
N ASP A 82 8.79 16.23 -16.88
CA ASP A 82 8.56 14.80 -16.77
C ASP A 82 7.63 14.27 -17.87
N LEU A 83 8.01 13.13 -18.43
CA LEU A 83 7.26 12.35 -19.41
C LEU A 83 7.26 10.90 -18.98
N SER A 84 6.41 10.56 -18.02
CA SER A 84 6.35 9.21 -17.45
C SER A 84 4.95 8.60 -17.49
N GLN A 85 4.95 7.27 -17.51
CA GLN A 85 3.78 6.41 -17.59
C GLN A 85 2.81 6.71 -16.46
N ASN A 86 1.51 6.55 -16.72
CA ASN A 86 0.47 6.60 -15.71
C ASN A 86 0.65 5.47 -14.66
N ASP A 87 0.06 5.61 -13.47
CA ASP A 87 0.22 4.62 -12.37
C ASP A 87 -0.70 3.40 -12.56
N GLY A 88 -0.49 2.67 -13.66
CA GLY A 88 -1.29 1.51 -14.05
C GLY A 88 -0.59 0.61 -15.07
N LYS A 89 -1.06 -0.64 -15.20
CA LYS A 89 -0.43 -1.68 -16.03
C LYS A 89 -1.02 -1.83 -17.44
N CYS A 90 -1.81 -0.85 -17.87
CA CYS A 90 -2.57 -0.88 -19.13
C CYS A 90 -1.71 -0.48 -20.35
N PHE A 91 -0.65 -1.24 -20.67
CA PHE A 91 0.18 -1.00 -21.84
C PHE A 91 -0.56 -1.28 -23.15
N CYS A 92 -0.22 -0.55 -24.21
CA CYS A 92 -0.95 -0.58 -25.48
C CYS A 92 -0.73 -1.88 -26.27
N GLN A 93 -1.82 -2.57 -26.58
CA GLN A 93 -1.90 -3.83 -27.34
C GLN A 93 -2.31 -3.60 -28.81
N CYS A 94 -2.13 -2.39 -29.34
CA CYS A 94 -2.44 -2.15 -30.76
C CYS A 94 -1.43 -2.86 -31.67
N GLU A 95 -1.81 -3.11 -32.92
CA GLU A 95 -1.00 -3.85 -33.90
C GLU A 95 0.43 -3.30 -34.02
N LYS A 96 0.59 -1.96 -34.04
CA LYS A 96 1.91 -1.32 -34.13
C LYS A 96 2.77 -1.57 -32.88
N CYS A 97 2.20 -1.42 -31.69
CA CYS A 97 2.92 -1.69 -30.44
C CYS A 97 3.32 -3.16 -30.35
N GLN A 98 2.39 -4.07 -30.63
CA GLN A 98 2.67 -5.51 -30.61
C GLN A 98 3.71 -5.92 -31.65
N ALA A 99 3.74 -5.26 -32.81
CA ALA A 99 4.79 -5.49 -33.81
C ALA A 99 6.17 -5.08 -33.29
N MET A 100 6.29 -3.94 -32.58
CA MET A 100 7.56 -3.51 -31.98
C MET A 100 8.00 -4.42 -30.83
N GLU A 101 7.07 -4.90 -30.00
CA GLU A 101 7.37 -5.78 -28.87
C GLU A 101 7.93 -7.16 -29.26
N LYS A 102 7.85 -7.55 -30.55
CA LYS A 102 8.55 -8.75 -31.06
C LYS A 102 10.07 -8.64 -30.94
N GLU A 103 10.60 -7.43 -30.97
CA GLU A 103 12.04 -7.16 -31.04
C GLU A 103 12.55 -6.18 -29.98
N LEU A 104 11.65 -5.43 -29.36
CA LEU A 104 11.93 -4.37 -28.40
C LEU A 104 11.25 -4.67 -27.06
N SER A 105 11.91 -4.34 -25.96
CA SER A 105 11.25 -4.33 -24.66
C SER A 105 10.31 -3.13 -24.52
N VAL A 106 9.41 -3.17 -23.54
CA VAL A 106 8.58 -2.01 -23.18
C VAL A 106 9.45 -0.78 -22.85
N THR A 107 10.61 -0.99 -22.22
CA THR A 107 11.58 0.08 -21.94
C THR A 107 12.20 0.63 -23.22
N ASP A 108 12.53 -0.19 -24.21
CA ASP A 108 13.04 0.29 -25.51
C ASP A 108 12.00 1.18 -26.20
N ILE A 109 10.73 0.79 -26.20
CA ILE A 109 9.63 1.56 -26.79
C ILE A 109 9.44 2.90 -26.05
N LEU A 110 9.56 2.90 -24.73
CA LEU A 110 9.55 4.13 -23.94
C LEU A 110 10.73 5.04 -24.31
N MET A 111 11.93 4.50 -24.38
CA MET A 111 13.13 5.28 -24.70
C MET A 111 13.05 5.87 -26.11
N ASP A 112 12.52 5.14 -27.09
CA ASP A 112 12.29 5.67 -28.44
C ASP A 112 11.44 6.97 -28.41
N TYR A 113 10.32 6.93 -27.69
CA TYR A 113 9.44 8.08 -27.53
C TYR A 113 10.10 9.22 -26.74
N VAL A 114 10.66 8.93 -25.56
CA VAL A 114 11.27 9.95 -24.69
C VAL A 114 12.45 10.62 -25.38
N ASN A 115 13.27 9.85 -26.11
CA ASN A 115 14.39 10.38 -26.87
C ASN A 115 13.95 11.32 -28.00
N GLU A 116 12.86 11.02 -28.69
CA GLU A 116 12.30 11.90 -29.72
C GLU A 116 11.89 13.26 -29.12
N VAL A 117 11.16 13.24 -28.00
CA VAL A 117 10.73 14.46 -27.31
C VAL A 117 11.94 15.23 -26.78
N ALA A 118 12.90 14.56 -26.15
CA ALA A 118 14.10 15.17 -25.62
C ALA A 118 14.96 15.80 -26.72
N ALA A 119 15.06 15.19 -27.91
CA ALA A 119 15.76 15.76 -29.06
C ALA A 119 15.07 17.02 -29.59
N ALA A 120 13.73 17.06 -29.59
CA ALA A 120 12.97 18.24 -30.00
C ALA A 120 13.10 19.39 -29.00
N VAL A 121 13.09 19.09 -27.69
CA VAL A 121 13.29 20.07 -26.62
C VAL A 121 14.68 20.69 -26.69
N GLU A 122 15.73 19.87 -26.82
CA GLU A 122 17.12 20.34 -26.84
C GLU A 122 17.41 21.37 -27.93
N LYS A 123 16.77 21.23 -29.10
CA LYS A 123 16.91 22.19 -30.22
C LYS A 123 16.51 23.62 -29.85
N VAL A 124 15.61 23.78 -28.88
CA VAL A 124 15.07 25.07 -28.46
C VAL A 124 15.59 25.48 -27.08
N TYR A 125 15.76 24.50 -26.17
CA TYR A 125 16.11 24.68 -24.77
C TYR A 125 17.18 23.67 -24.35
N PRO A 126 18.47 23.89 -24.69
CA PRO A 126 19.54 22.91 -24.49
C PRO A 126 19.87 22.64 -23.01
N ASP A 127 19.45 23.52 -22.10
CA ASP A 127 19.61 23.37 -20.66
C ASP A 127 18.47 22.57 -19.99
N VAL A 128 17.42 22.21 -20.72
CA VAL A 128 16.28 21.43 -20.20
C VAL A 128 16.53 19.94 -20.30
N LEU A 129 16.16 19.22 -19.25
CA LEU A 129 16.25 17.78 -19.14
C LEU A 129 14.85 17.15 -19.11
N VAL A 130 14.65 16.11 -19.92
CA VAL A 130 13.38 15.35 -19.94
C VAL A 130 13.50 14.18 -18.97
N SER A 131 12.63 14.13 -17.96
CA SER A 131 12.59 13.04 -16.98
C SER A 131 11.61 11.94 -17.40
N THR A 132 11.89 10.69 -17.07
CA THR A 132 10.92 9.60 -17.17
C THR A 132 11.16 8.56 -16.07
N LEU A 133 10.19 7.67 -15.86
CA LEU A 133 10.28 6.62 -14.84
C LEU A 133 10.82 5.32 -15.42
N ALA A 134 11.76 4.70 -14.69
CA ALA A 134 12.00 3.27 -14.71
C ALA A 134 11.16 2.64 -13.58
N TYR A 135 9.89 2.35 -13.91
CA TYR A 135 8.86 1.90 -12.97
C TYR A 135 8.02 0.77 -13.56
N GLN A 136 7.63 -0.18 -12.71
CA GLN A 136 6.89 -1.40 -13.10
C GLN A 136 7.56 -2.16 -14.26
N ALA A 137 6.91 -2.23 -15.43
CA ALA A 137 7.42 -2.95 -16.60
C ALA A 137 8.69 -2.32 -17.21
N THR A 138 9.11 -1.15 -16.73
CA THR A 138 10.27 -0.40 -17.26
C THR A 138 11.41 -0.26 -16.26
N VAL A 139 11.38 -1.00 -15.14
CA VAL A 139 12.52 -1.06 -14.19
C VAL A 139 13.76 -1.64 -14.88
N THR A 140 13.58 -2.68 -15.70
CA THR A 140 14.67 -3.29 -16.47
C THR A 140 15.12 -2.34 -17.60
N PRO A 141 16.43 -2.07 -17.73
CA PRO A 141 16.99 -1.23 -18.79
C PRO A 141 16.62 -1.68 -20.22
N PRO A 142 16.65 -0.75 -21.20
CA PRO A 142 16.46 -1.07 -22.61
C PRO A 142 17.61 -1.96 -23.13
N LYS A 143 17.33 -2.77 -24.15
CA LYS A 143 18.34 -3.64 -24.77
C LYS A 143 18.96 -3.04 -26.02
N LYS A 144 18.21 -2.19 -26.74
CA LYS A 144 18.58 -1.64 -28.04
C LYS A 144 18.57 -0.11 -28.07
N ILE A 145 17.65 0.54 -27.35
CA ILE A 145 17.44 1.98 -27.45
C ILE A 145 17.87 2.66 -26.14
N MET A 146 19.10 3.19 -26.14
CA MET A 146 19.68 3.84 -24.96
C MET A 146 19.12 5.25 -24.75
N PRO A 147 19.04 5.75 -23.50
CA PRO A 147 18.59 7.11 -23.22
C PRO A 147 19.55 8.15 -23.81
N ARG A 148 19.01 9.27 -24.28
CA ARG A 148 19.82 10.45 -24.68
C ARG A 148 20.51 11.09 -23.49
N HIS A 149 21.54 11.89 -23.76
CA HIS A 149 22.30 12.62 -22.75
C HIS A 149 21.48 13.68 -21.99
N ASN A 150 20.36 14.13 -22.54
CA ASN A 150 19.45 15.08 -21.89
C ASN A 150 18.18 14.42 -21.32
N VAL A 151 18.22 13.09 -21.13
CA VAL A 151 17.16 12.31 -20.49
C VAL A 151 17.59 11.91 -19.09
N VAL A 152 16.70 12.10 -18.12
CA VAL A 152 16.86 11.68 -16.72
C VAL A 152 16.02 10.43 -16.50
N ILE A 153 16.67 9.35 -16.07
CA ILE A 153 15.97 8.11 -15.69
C ILE A 153 15.78 8.11 -14.18
N ARG A 154 14.52 8.11 -13.75
CA ARG A 154 14.16 8.03 -12.33
C ARG A 154 13.71 6.63 -11.97
N LEU A 155 14.56 5.90 -11.23
CA LEU A 155 14.31 4.51 -10.83
C LEU A 155 13.42 4.50 -9.60
N CYS A 156 12.30 3.79 -9.67
CA CYS A 156 11.34 3.69 -8.56
C CYS A 156 11.32 2.27 -7.99
N ASN A 157 11.40 2.17 -6.66
CA ASN A 157 11.45 0.89 -5.95
C ASN A 157 10.30 0.70 -4.94
N LYS A 158 9.05 0.71 -5.43
CA LYS A 158 7.84 0.66 -4.59
C LYS A 158 7.69 -0.62 -3.74
N ASN A 159 8.39 -1.70 -4.09
CA ASN A 159 8.18 -3.03 -3.49
C ASN A 159 9.35 -3.55 -2.65
N LEU A 160 10.42 -2.76 -2.49
CA LEU A 160 11.59 -3.15 -1.70
C LEU A 160 12.04 -1.94 -0.90
N THR A 161 11.49 -1.81 0.29
CA THR A 161 12.12 -1.07 1.39
C THR A 161 12.85 -2.11 2.25
N CYS A 162 13.91 -1.74 2.98
CA CYS A 162 14.64 -2.62 3.90
C CYS A 162 15.59 -1.81 4.78
N SER A 163 16.05 -2.43 5.87
CA SER A 163 17.18 -1.94 6.68
C SER A 163 18.52 -1.97 5.94
N SER A 164 18.63 -2.71 4.83
CA SER A 164 19.88 -2.82 4.05
C SER A 164 19.64 -3.05 2.56
N ILE A 165 20.35 -2.26 1.73
CA ILE A 165 20.39 -2.40 0.27
C ILE A 165 21.08 -3.69 -0.18
N ASP A 166 21.86 -4.34 0.68
CA ASP A 166 22.59 -5.59 0.37
C ASP A 166 21.75 -6.84 0.58
N ALA A 167 20.59 -6.73 1.23
CA ALA A 167 19.66 -7.84 1.42
C ALA A 167 19.37 -8.56 0.09
N LYS A 168 19.20 -9.88 0.14
CA LYS A 168 19.05 -10.72 -1.06
C LYS A 168 17.86 -10.29 -1.93
N ARG A 169 16.77 -9.83 -1.30
CA ARG A 169 15.59 -9.26 -1.98
C ARG A 169 15.88 -8.06 -2.92
N PHE A 170 17.01 -7.35 -2.75
CA PHE A 170 17.40 -6.24 -3.63
C PHE A 170 18.28 -6.65 -4.82
N THR A 171 18.60 -7.94 -4.99
CA THR A 171 19.56 -8.37 -6.04
C THR A 171 19.15 -7.89 -7.43
N GLU A 172 17.90 -8.08 -7.83
CA GLU A 172 17.40 -7.64 -9.14
C GLU A 172 17.38 -6.11 -9.28
N TYR A 173 17.04 -5.40 -8.20
CA TYR A 173 17.06 -3.95 -8.18
C TYR A 173 18.48 -3.39 -8.29
N ARG A 174 19.44 -3.92 -7.51
CA ARG A 174 20.86 -3.54 -7.58
C ARG A 174 21.43 -3.76 -8.99
N ASN A 175 21.12 -4.90 -9.60
CA ASN A 175 21.52 -5.19 -10.97
C ASN A 175 20.94 -4.16 -11.95
N SER A 176 19.65 -3.80 -11.79
CA SER A 176 18.99 -2.81 -12.65
C SER A 176 19.64 -1.43 -12.49
N VAL A 177 19.92 -1.00 -11.26
CA VAL A 177 20.61 0.26 -10.95
C VAL A 177 22.00 0.32 -11.61
N GLN A 178 22.80 -0.74 -11.45
CA GLN A 178 24.14 -0.82 -12.04
C GLN A 178 24.10 -0.79 -13.57
N GLN A 179 23.15 -1.49 -14.19
CA GLN A 179 22.98 -1.47 -15.64
C GLN A 179 22.54 -0.09 -16.15
N TRP A 180 21.58 0.57 -15.48
CA TRP A 180 21.17 1.94 -15.79
C TRP A 180 22.33 2.93 -15.65
N SER A 181 23.16 2.77 -14.60
CA SER A 181 24.40 3.56 -14.40
C SER A 181 25.37 3.48 -15.57
N GLY A 182 25.43 2.33 -16.25
CA GLY A 182 26.30 2.15 -17.41
C GLY A 182 25.83 2.84 -18.69
N ILE A 183 24.55 3.24 -18.79
CA ILE A 183 23.95 3.70 -20.06
C ILE A 183 23.29 5.08 -19.99
N ALA A 184 22.89 5.55 -18.79
CA ALA A 184 22.22 6.84 -18.62
C ALA A 184 23.19 7.89 -18.08
N LYS A 185 23.12 9.11 -18.64
CA LYS A 185 23.93 10.24 -18.16
C LYS A 185 23.40 10.86 -16.88
N HIS A 186 22.08 10.82 -16.69
CA HIS A 186 21.39 11.41 -15.54
C HIS A 186 20.48 10.40 -14.88
N LEU A 187 20.73 10.14 -13.60
CA LEU A 187 20.00 9.17 -12.81
C LEU A 187 19.43 9.81 -11.55
N MET A 188 18.20 9.44 -11.23
CA MET A 188 17.55 9.81 -9.99
C MET A 188 16.90 8.58 -9.36
N SER A 189 16.80 8.56 -8.05
CA SER A 189 15.98 7.56 -7.37
C SER A 189 14.64 8.15 -6.93
N TRP A 190 13.64 7.28 -6.87
CA TRP A 190 12.40 7.46 -6.13
C TRP A 190 12.26 6.27 -5.19
N ASP A 191 12.64 6.50 -3.94
CA ASP A 191 12.62 5.52 -2.87
C ASP A 191 11.52 5.84 -1.87
N TYR A 192 11.28 4.89 -0.97
CA TYR A 192 10.25 4.99 0.05
C TYR A 192 10.87 4.63 1.39
N ILE A 193 10.68 5.47 2.39
CA ILE A 193 11.06 5.15 3.79
C ILE A 193 9.86 5.16 4.73
N LEU A 194 8.67 5.11 4.12
CA LEU A 194 7.37 5.28 4.72
C LEU A 194 6.71 3.92 4.98
N ASN A 195 6.18 3.72 6.18
CA ASN A 195 5.38 2.55 6.54
C ASN A 195 4.58 2.84 7.80
N ARG A 196 3.31 2.44 7.81
CA ARG A 196 2.42 2.66 8.95
C ARG A 196 2.72 1.76 10.16
N TRP A 197 3.45 0.66 9.94
CA TRP A 197 3.82 -0.31 10.97
C TRP A 197 5.32 -0.16 11.33
N PRO A 198 5.78 -0.69 12.48
CA PRO A 198 7.19 -0.64 12.87
C PRO A 198 8.11 -1.19 11.77
N TYR A 199 8.93 -0.31 11.19
CA TYR A 199 9.71 -0.62 10.00
C TYR A 199 11.10 0.06 9.98
N PRO A 200 12.22 -0.70 9.93
CA PRO A 200 13.56 -0.21 10.25
C PRO A 200 14.27 0.49 9.07
N SER A 201 13.53 1.22 8.22
CA SER A 201 14.12 1.86 7.03
C SER A 201 15.12 2.99 7.36
N ASP A 202 15.08 3.52 8.59
CA ASP A 202 16.07 4.47 9.10
C ASP A 202 17.49 3.90 9.07
N MET A 203 17.64 2.60 9.39
CA MET A 203 18.95 1.95 9.48
C MET A 203 19.66 1.85 8.13
N GLY A 204 18.91 1.77 7.02
CA GLY A 204 19.45 1.61 5.68
C GLY A 204 19.71 2.90 4.91
N ILE A 205 19.37 4.08 5.47
CA ILE A 205 19.42 5.36 4.76
C ILE A 205 20.83 5.66 4.21
N GLN A 206 21.87 5.52 5.05
CA GLN A 206 23.23 5.84 4.62
C GLN A 206 23.74 4.88 3.54
N ASP A 207 23.52 3.58 3.70
CA ASP A 207 23.93 2.56 2.72
C ASP A 207 23.24 2.78 1.38
N LEU A 208 21.94 3.10 1.40
CA LEU A 208 21.18 3.40 0.19
C LEU A 208 21.71 4.65 -0.52
N CYS A 209 21.97 5.74 0.22
CA CYS A 209 22.55 6.96 -0.36
C CYS A 209 23.95 6.72 -0.94
N ASN A 210 24.79 5.96 -0.22
CA ASN A 210 26.12 5.59 -0.68
C ASN A 210 26.08 4.69 -1.92
N PHE A 211 25.12 3.77 -1.98
CA PHE A 211 24.89 2.94 -3.15
C PHE A 211 24.54 3.77 -4.38
N TYR A 212 23.63 4.75 -4.27
CA TYR A 212 23.32 5.65 -5.37
C TYR A 212 24.49 6.54 -5.77
N ARG A 213 25.23 7.09 -4.80
CA ARG A 213 26.45 7.87 -5.04
C ARG A 213 27.48 7.06 -5.84
N LYS A 214 27.69 5.80 -5.49
CA LYS A 214 28.60 4.88 -6.21
C LYS A 214 28.14 4.55 -7.63
N ASN A 215 26.84 4.66 -7.90
CA ASN A 215 26.24 4.34 -9.20
C ASN A 215 25.84 5.60 -10.01
N ASN A 216 26.51 6.75 -9.78
CA ASN A 216 26.37 7.97 -10.58
C ASN A 216 24.96 8.61 -10.56
N PHE A 217 24.24 8.52 -9.44
CA PHE A 217 22.96 9.20 -9.29
C PHE A 217 23.16 10.68 -8.95
N ASP A 218 22.41 11.54 -9.63
CA ASP A 218 22.44 13.00 -9.46
C ASP A 218 21.51 13.49 -8.33
N ALA A 219 20.47 12.71 -8.01
CA ALA A 219 19.49 13.05 -6.98
C ALA A 219 18.78 11.82 -6.41
N ILE A 220 18.30 11.97 -5.17
CA ILE A 220 17.51 10.98 -4.44
C ILE A 220 16.22 11.67 -4.02
N PHE A 221 15.09 11.07 -4.35
CA PHE A 221 13.78 11.43 -3.81
C PHE A 221 13.33 10.34 -2.84
N MET A 222 13.23 10.66 -1.55
CA MET A 222 12.65 9.78 -0.54
C MET A 222 11.19 10.18 -0.33
N GLU A 223 10.26 9.32 -0.74
CA GLU A 223 8.85 9.47 -0.42
C GLU A 223 8.63 9.18 1.07
N MET A 224 7.96 10.12 1.72
CA MET A 224 7.50 10.06 3.10
C MET A 224 6.06 10.58 3.11
N SER A 225 5.28 10.16 4.11
CA SER A 225 3.95 10.66 4.39
C SER A 225 4.01 12.02 5.09
N ASN A 226 2.91 12.49 5.68
CA ASN A 226 2.83 13.83 6.26
C ASN A 226 3.12 13.88 7.76
N SER A 227 3.19 12.72 8.45
CA SER A 227 3.39 12.67 9.91
C SER A 227 3.71 11.26 10.45
N ASP A 228 4.12 11.18 11.72
CA ASP A 228 4.36 9.94 12.47
C ASP A 228 3.13 9.01 12.60
N PHE A 229 1.92 9.50 12.32
CA PHE A 229 0.72 8.66 12.26
C PHE A 229 0.66 7.85 10.96
N GLU A 230 1.14 8.42 9.87
CA GLU A 230 1.17 7.76 8.56
C GLU A 230 2.45 6.92 8.40
N ASP A 231 3.55 7.31 9.08
CA ASP A 231 4.88 6.68 9.01
C ASP A 231 5.52 6.43 10.38
N ASP A 232 6.18 5.28 10.57
CA ASP A 232 6.95 5.07 11.79
C ASP A 232 8.22 5.94 11.86
N CYS A 233 8.37 6.69 12.95
CA CYS A 233 9.54 7.54 13.23
C CYS A 233 9.86 8.53 12.09
N TYR A 234 8.84 9.16 11.51
CA TYR A 234 8.94 10.18 10.48
C TYR A 234 10.00 11.23 10.81
N ASP A 235 9.94 11.82 12.01
CA ASP A 235 10.86 12.91 12.39
C ASP A 235 12.33 12.45 12.38
N MET A 236 12.60 11.24 12.88
CA MET A 236 13.95 10.66 12.91
C MET A 236 14.44 10.34 11.51
N LYS A 237 13.61 9.67 10.70
CA LYS A 237 13.95 9.30 9.33
C LYS A 237 14.21 10.52 8.45
N PHE A 238 13.36 11.53 8.56
CA PHE A 238 13.52 12.78 7.84
C PHE A 238 14.83 13.48 8.23
N TRP A 239 15.11 13.60 9.54
CA TRP A 239 16.32 14.23 10.02
C TRP A 239 17.58 13.46 9.60
N LEU A 240 17.59 12.13 9.73
CA LEU A 240 18.71 11.29 9.32
C LEU A 240 18.95 11.41 7.81
N PHE A 241 17.90 11.32 6.99
CA PHE A 241 18.03 11.51 5.55
C PHE A 241 18.58 12.90 5.20
N ALA A 242 18.07 13.96 5.81
CA ALA A 242 18.59 15.32 5.59
C ALA A 242 20.08 15.42 5.96
N LYS A 243 20.51 14.85 7.09
CA LYS A 243 21.93 14.87 7.51
C LYS A 243 22.85 14.05 6.63
N ILE A 244 22.40 12.90 6.15
CA ILE A 244 23.16 12.11 5.18
C ILE A 244 23.23 12.82 3.80
N MET A 245 22.17 13.52 3.39
CA MET A 245 22.20 14.32 2.16
C MET A 245 23.10 15.56 2.27
N GLU A 246 23.21 16.17 3.47
CA GLU A 246 24.18 17.23 3.75
C GLU A 246 25.63 16.71 3.70
N ASN A 247 25.89 15.54 4.30
CA ASN A 247 27.20 14.90 4.32
C ASN A 247 27.08 13.35 4.30
N PRO A 248 27.30 12.70 3.14
CA PRO A 248 27.15 11.26 3.02
C PRO A 248 28.21 10.45 3.79
N ASP A 249 29.35 11.08 4.13
CA ASP A 249 30.45 10.47 4.87
C ASP A 249 30.36 10.73 6.39
N ALA A 250 29.23 11.27 6.87
CA ALA A 250 28.99 11.46 8.30
C ALA A 250 28.92 10.11 9.05
N ASP A 251 29.29 10.10 10.33
CA ASP A 251 29.09 8.94 11.20
C ASP A 251 27.59 8.76 11.50
N PHE A 252 26.98 7.75 10.89
CA PHE A 252 25.55 7.48 11.04
C PHE A 252 25.15 7.13 12.47
N GLU A 253 25.98 6.38 13.21
CA GLU A 253 25.70 6.04 14.60
C GLU A 253 25.72 7.31 15.47
N MET A 254 26.71 8.18 15.26
CA MET A 254 26.78 9.47 15.96
C MET A 254 25.55 10.34 15.66
N LEU A 255 25.12 10.42 14.40
CA LEU A 255 23.92 11.15 14.00
C LEU A 255 22.67 10.55 14.67
N ARG A 256 22.48 9.23 14.61
CA ARG A 256 21.34 8.55 15.23
C ARG A 256 21.30 8.79 16.74
N GLN A 257 22.43 8.64 17.43
CA GLN A 257 22.53 8.93 18.87
C GLN A 257 22.26 10.40 19.19
N THR A 258 22.68 11.32 18.33
CA THR A 258 22.39 12.76 18.48
C THR A 258 20.89 13.02 18.40
N PHE A 259 20.21 12.47 17.40
CA PHE A 259 18.75 12.59 17.28
C PHE A 259 18.04 11.95 18.47
N LEU A 260 18.37 10.71 18.80
CA LEU A 260 17.70 9.97 19.87
C LEU A 260 17.78 10.72 21.20
N LYS A 261 18.98 11.18 21.59
CA LYS A 261 19.18 11.94 22.83
C LYS A 261 18.50 13.31 22.80
N GLY A 262 18.57 14.02 21.67
CA GLY A 262 17.99 15.36 21.55
C GLY A 262 16.46 15.36 21.49
N TYR A 263 15.88 14.38 20.79
CA TYR A 263 14.45 14.30 20.52
C TYR A 263 13.69 13.52 21.60
N TYR A 264 14.23 12.40 22.11
CA TYR A 264 13.57 11.55 23.11
C TYR A 264 14.12 11.73 24.54
N GLY A 265 15.25 12.43 24.72
CA GLY A 265 15.82 12.67 26.05
C GLY A 265 16.12 11.38 26.81
N ALA A 266 15.61 11.26 28.03
CA ALA A 266 15.80 10.07 28.88
C ALA A 266 15.20 8.79 28.29
N ALA A 267 14.25 8.89 27.35
CA ALA A 267 13.69 7.73 26.66
C ALA A 267 14.60 7.15 25.56
N ALA A 268 15.67 7.86 25.17
CA ALA A 268 16.53 7.49 24.04
C ALA A 268 17.02 6.02 24.05
N PRO A 269 17.49 5.44 25.17
CA PRO A 269 17.97 4.05 25.18
C PRO A 269 16.88 3.03 24.84
N TYR A 270 15.64 3.29 25.25
CA TYR A 270 14.51 2.39 25.03
C TYR A 270 14.01 2.46 23.59
N ILE A 271 14.00 3.67 23.01
CA ILE A 271 13.66 3.85 21.59
C ILE A 271 14.73 3.18 20.71
N ASP A 272 16.02 3.37 20.99
CA ASP A 272 17.11 2.71 20.25
C ASP A 272 17.04 1.19 20.34
N ALA A 273 16.75 0.65 21.54
CA ALA A 273 16.55 -0.79 21.74
C ALA A 273 15.37 -1.33 20.91
N TRP A 274 14.26 -0.58 20.84
CA TRP A 274 13.12 -0.96 20.01
C TRP A 274 13.47 -0.93 18.53
N ARG A 275 14.19 0.09 18.04
CA ARG A 275 14.62 0.16 16.63
C ARG A 275 15.49 -1.03 16.25
N LYS A 276 16.46 -1.39 17.09
CA LYS A 276 17.32 -2.58 16.90
C LYS A 276 16.53 -3.90 16.93
N LEU A 277 15.49 -3.98 17.76
CA LEU A 277 14.60 -5.14 17.79
C LEU A 277 13.81 -5.26 16.49
N VAL A 278 13.27 -4.16 15.96
CA VAL A 278 12.55 -4.12 14.67
C VAL A 278 13.48 -4.48 13.50
N GLU A 279 14.71 -3.94 13.48
CA GLU A 279 15.75 -4.28 12.50
C GLU A 279 16.07 -5.78 12.50
N LYS A 280 16.31 -6.36 13.68
CA LYS A 280 16.58 -7.79 13.83
C LYS A 280 15.40 -8.65 13.34
N ALA A 281 14.17 -8.27 13.67
CA ALA A 281 12.98 -8.99 13.24
C ALA A 281 12.85 -8.95 11.71
N GLU A 282 13.07 -7.80 11.08
CA GLU A 282 13.00 -7.63 9.63
C GLU A 282 14.09 -8.41 8.86
N ALA A 283 15.29 -8.52 9.45
CA ALA A 283 16.37 -9.33 8.90
C ALA A 283 16.07 -10.84 8.89
N SER A 284 15.09 -11.31 9.68
CA SER A 284 14.69 -12.73 9.73
C SER A 284 13.80 -13.17 8.57
N THR A 285 13.26 -12.23 7.79
CA THR A 285 12.35 -12.52 6.67
C THR A 285 12.98 -12.18 5.33
N GLU A 286 12.72 -13.01 4.33
CA GLU A 286 13.06 -12.77 2.92
C GLU A 286 11.87 -12.18 2.14
N MET A 287 10.71 -11.99 2.78
CA MET A 287 9.56 -11.40 2.11
C MET A 287 9.91 -9.98 1.65
N PRO A 288 9.55 -9.60 0.41
CA PRO A 288 9.55 -8.20 0.01
C PRO A 288 8.65 -7.42 0.96
N LEU A 289 9.19 -6.38 1.60
CA LEU A 289 8.42 -5.44 2.39
C LEU A 289 8.44 -4.13 1.62
N GLY A 290 7.27 -3.52 1.53
CA GLY A 290 7.02 -2.32 0.75
C GLY A 290 6.10 -1.40 1.52
N SER A 291 6.06 -0.15 1.12
CA SER A 291 5.53 0.98 1.88
C SER A 291 4.06 0.87 2.28
N TYR A 292 3.30 0.05 1.56
CA TYR A 292 1.86 -0.14 1.75
C TYR A 292 1.50 -1.60 2.11
N HIS A 293 2.41 -2.31 2.78
CA HIS A 293 2.13 -3.68 3.20
C HIS A 293 0.96 -3.75 4.18
N ARG A 294 0.13 -4.77 3.98
CA ARG A 294 -0.94 -5.10 4.93
C ARG A 294 -0.33 -5.64 6.23
N PRO A 295 -1.06 -5.58 7.36
CA PRO A 295 -0.56 -6.07 8.65
C PRO A 295 -0.02 -7.50 8.62
N HIS A 296 -0.55 -8.38 7.76
CA HIS A 296 -0.06 -9.77 7.62
C HIS A 296 1.33 -9.90 6.97
N GLY A 297 1.82 -8.86 6.29
CA GLY A 297 3.22 -8.81 5.86
C GLY A 297 4.21 -8.72 7.02
N PHE A 298 3.73 -8.40 8.24
CA PHE A 298 4.52 -8.23 9.46
C PHE A 298 4.48 -9.48 10.35
N ASP A 299 4.17 -10.65 9.81
CA ASP A 299 4.27 -11.93 10.52
C ASP A 299 5.69 -12.23 11.03
N PHE A 300 6.71 -11.58 10.45
CA PHE A 300 8.09 -11.62 10.95
C PHE A 300 8.26 -10.96 12.33
N TYR A 301 7.35 -10.05 12.71
CA TYR A 301 7.34 -9.41 14.00
C TYR A 301 6.60 -10.30 15.01
N THR A 302 7.38 -11.14 15.69
CA THR A 302 6.86 -12.23 16.51
C THR A 302 6.11 -11.73 17.74
N LEU A 303 5.34 -12.61 18.38
CA LEU A 303 4.67 -12.29 19.65
C LEU A 303 5.67 -11.83 20.72
N ASP A 304 6.81 -12.52 20.85
CA ASP A 304 7.80 -12.20 21.88
C ASP A 304 8.44 -10.82 21.64
N GLU A 305 8.74 -10.49 20.38
CA GLU A 305 9.25 -9.18 19.96
C GLU A 305 8.22 -8.05 20.18
N LEU A 306 6.95 -8.31 19.87
CA LEU A 306 5.85 -7.38 20.11
C LEU A 306 5.71 -7.03 21.61
N LEU A 307 5.71 -8.06 22.47
CA LEU A 307 5.60 -7.88 23.91
C LEU A 307 6.81 -7.15 24.50
N GLU A 308 8.00 -7.44 24.00
CA GLU A 308 9.21 -6.74 24.40
C GLU A 308 9.19 -5.27 23.95
N ALA A 309 8.73 -4.99 22.73
CA ALA A 309 8.56 -3.62 22.26
C ALA A 309 7.60 -2.81 23.15
N HIS A 310 6.47 -3.41 23.55
CA HIS A 310 5.55 -2.75 24.49
C HIS A 310 6.19 -2.44 25.84
N LYS A 311 7.02 -3.34 26.39
CA LYS A 311 7.78 -3.07 27.63
C LYS A 311 8.77 -1.93 27.45
N LEU A 312 9.51 -1.91 26.34
CA LEU A 312 10.45 -0.83 26.03
C LEU A 312 9.73 0.53 26.00
N PHE A 313 8.54 0.60 25.39
CA PHE A 313 7.74 1.83 25.40
C PHE A 313 7.18 2.18 26.78
N ASP A 314 6.79 1.21 27.60
CA ASP A 314 6.36 1.47 28.97
C ASP A 314 7.50 2.05 29.82
N GLU A 315 8.75 1.61 29.62
CA GLU A 315 9.93 2.20 30.26
C GLU A 315 10.28 3.58 29.68
N ALA A 316 10.17 3.76 28.37
CA ALA A 316 10.36 5.05 27.70
C ALA A 316 9.40 6.11 28.26
N GLU A 317 8.11 5.78 28.39
CA GLU A 317 7.08 6.66 28.96
C GLU A 317 7.37 7.01 30.42
N LYS A 318 7.84 6.04 31.23
CA LYS A 318 8.26 6.30 32.61
C LYS A 318 9.44 7.27 32.67
N ALA A 319 10.44 7.09 31.80
CA ALA A 319 11.67 7.87 31.81
C ALA A 319 11.46 9.36 31.51
N VAL A 320 10.39 9.71 30.77
CA VAL A 320 10.09 11.10 30.39
C VAL A 320 8.89 11.69 31.12
N ARG A 321 8.35 10.98 32.11
CA ARG A 321 7.15 11.39 32.85
C ARG A 321 7.29 12.80 33.42
N GLY A 322 6.27 13.62 33.17
CA GLY A 322 6.23 15.03 33.60
C GLY A 322 6.87 16.00 32.61
N ASN A 323 7.49 15.53 31.52
CA ASN A 323 7.90 16.36 30.40
C ASN A 323 6.95 16.15 29.22
N ARG A 324 5.95 17.01 29.10
CA ARG A 324 4.89 16.91 28.09
C ARG A 324 5.41 16.81 26.65
N VAL A 325 6.52 17.47 26.33
CA VAL A 325 7.11 17.45 24.97
C VAL A 325 7.69 16.07 24.69
N LEU A 326 8.53 15.55 25.59
CA LEU A 326 9.14 14.24 25.42
C LEU A 326 8.12 13.10 25.51
N GLU A 327 7.12 13.22 26.38
CA GLU A 327 5.97 12.29 26.43
C GLU A 327 5.27 12.23 25.06
N THR A 328 5.02 13.38 24.43
CA THR A 328 4.40 13.43 23.09
C THR A 328 5.28 12.72 22.05
N HIS A 329 6.60 12.94 22.08
CA HIS A 329 7.52 12.27 21.15
C HIS A 329 7.54 10.75 21.32
N VAL A 330 7.60 10.25 22.56
CA VAL A 330 7.55 8.80 22.86
C VAL A 330 6.22 8.20 22.41
N MET A 331 5.10 8.89 22.68
CA MET A 331 3.78 8.43 22.24
C MET A 331 3.69 8.34 20.71
N ARG A 332 4.20 9.33 19.97
CA ARG A 332 4.26 9.29 18.50
C ARG A 332 5.07 8.09 17.99
N ALA A 333 6.24 7.85 18.56
CA ALA A 333 7.05 6.67 18.23
C ALA A 333 6.33 5.34 18.53
N ARG A 334 5.45 5.31 19.55
CA ARG A 334 4.64 4.13 19.91
C ARG A 334 3.45 3.89 18.97
N ALA A 335 2.95 4.91 18.26
CA ALA A 335 1.72 4.81 17.47
C ALA A 335 1.74 3.69 16.41
N PRO A 336 2.81 3.47 15.62
CA PRO A 336 2.93 2.35 14.70
C PRO A 336 2.81 0.99 15.38
N LEU A 337 3.45 0.82 16.56
CA LEU A 337 3.38 -0.42 17.35
C LEU A 337 1.96 -0.67 17.84
N ASN A 338 1.30 0.36 18.39
CA ASN A 338 -0.09 0.24 18.85
C ASN A 338 -1.03 -0.14 17.69
N SER A 339 -0.82 0.46 16.53
CA SER A 339 -1.64 0.22 15.34
C SER A 339 -1.44 -1.21 14.83
N LEU A 340 -0.18 -1.67 14.73
CA LEU A 340 0.14 -3.05 14.34
C LEU A 340 -0.50 -4.03 15.33
N THR A 341 -0.33 -3.78 16.63
CA THR A 341 -0.90 -4.60 17.71
C THR A 341 -2.41 -4.70 17.58
N GLY A 342 -3.11 -3.58 17.39
CA GLY A 342 -4.56 -3.57 17.23
C GLY A 342 -5.03 -4.36 16.01
N ARG A 343 -4.38 -4.17 14.84
CA ARG A 343 -4.71 -4.89 13.61
C ARG A 343 -4.38 -6.39 13.67
N ARG A 344 -3.42 -6.77 14.49
CA ARG A 344 -2.91 -8.14 14.61
C ARG A 344 -3.28 -8.82 15.92
N LEU A 345 -4.12 -8.17 16.71
CA LEU A 345 -4.57 -8.64 18.00
C LEU A 345 -5.14 -10.06 17.95
N PRO A 346 -5.92 -10.52 16.94
CA PRO A 346 -6.43 -11.89 16.93
C PRO A 346 -5.31 -12.90 16.75
N ARG A 347 -4.35 -12.60 15.86
CA ARG A 347 -3.20 -13.46 15.63
C ARG A 347 -2.28 -13.53 16.86
N TYR A 348 -1.97 -12.39 17.48
CA TYR A 348 -1.12 -12.38 18.68
C TYR A 348 -1.79 -13.01 19.90
N SER A 349 -3.10 -12.80 20.07
CA SER A 349 -3.87 -13.46 21.12
C SER A 349 -3.94 -14.98 20.92
N GLN A 350 -4.06 -15.44 19.67
CA GLN A 350 -3.98 -16.86 19.34
C GLN A 350 -2.60 -17.44 19.71
N LEU A 351 -1.52 -16.84 19.22
CA LEU A 351 -0.14 -17.26 19.52
C LEU A 351 0.16 -17.28 21.03
N TRP A 352 -0.43 -16.34 21.77
CA TRP A 352 -0.31 -16.30 23.22
C TRP A 352 -0.98 -17.51 23.88
N ARG A 353 -2.22 -17.83 23.48
CA ARG A 353 -3.00 -18.96 24.01
C ARG A 353 -2.38 -20.33 23.68
N GLU A 354 -1.63 -20.44 22.60
CA GLU A 354 -0.88 -21.67 22.26
C GLU A 354 0.18 -22.00 23.32
N LYS A 355 0.68 -21.00 24.06
CA LYS A 355 1.76 -21.14 25.05
C LYS A 355 1.34 -20.83 26.49
N HIS A 356 0.19 -20.17 26.70
CA HIS A 356 -0.23 -19.64 27.99
C HIS A 356 -1.73 -19.82 28.23
N SER A 357 -2.13 -19.98 29.50
CA SER A 357 -3.53 -20.12 29.91
C SER A 357 -4.19 -18.80 30.37
N GLY A 358 -3.42 -17.71 30.48
CA GLY A 358 -3.89 -16.40 30.94
C GLY A 358 -4.40 -15.49 29.83
N ALA A 359 -5.00 -14.36 30.21
CA ALA A 359 -5.39 -13.31 29.28
C ALA A 359 -4.17 -12.76 28.51
N PHE A 360 -4.41 -12.26 27.30
CA PHE A 360 -3.38 -11.61 26.51
C PHE A 360 -2.83 -10.38 27.29
N PRO A 361 -1.51 -10.21 27.43
CA PRO A 361 -0.94 -9.25 28.38
C PRO A 361 -1.03 -7.78 27.95
N ILE A 362 -1.51 -7.49 26.74
CA ILE A 362 -1.75 -6.11 26.29
C ILE A 362 -3.16 -5.69 26.70
N ASP A 363 -3.23 -4.67 27.55
CA ASP A 363 -4.48 -4.01 27.94
C ASP A 363 -5.10 -3.29 26.73
N ARG A 364 -6.26 -3.80 26.30
CA ARG A 364 -6.98 -3.30 25.13
C ARG A 364 -7.63 -1.95 25.35
N GLU A 365 -8.09 -1.66 26.57
CA GLU A 365 -8.67 -0.35 26.90
C GLU A 365 -7.60 0.72 26.86
N ARG A 366 -6.43 0.45 27.45
CA ARG A 366 -5.26 1.33 27.33
C ARG A 366 -4.82 1.48 25.88
N LEU A 367 -4.73 0.39 25.12
CA LEU A 367 -4.33 0.42 23.71
C LEU A 367 -5.26 1.32 22.88
N ALA A 368 -6.57 1.15 23.02
CA ALA A 368 -7.58 1.97 22.35
C ALA A 368 -7.49 3.45 22.76
N ALA A 369 -7.32 3.73 24.06
CA ALA A 369 -7.16 5.09 24.57
C ALA A 369 -5.90 5.77 24.01
N ASP A 370 -4.77 5.05 23.94
CA ASP A 370 -3.53 5.57 23.37
C ASP A 370 -3.67 5.87 21.87
N MET A 371 -4.32 4.98 21.12
CA MET A 371 -4.61 5.20 19.69
C MET A 371 -5.46 6.46 19.48
N ARG A 372 -6.53 6.66 20.26
CA ARG A 372 -7.38 7.88 20.16
C ARG A 372 -6.59 9.15 20.44
N ARG A 373 -5.76 9.12 21.49
CA ARG A 373 -5.03 10.30 21.98
C ARG A 373 -4.05 10.85 20.95
N ILE A 374 -3.30 9.98 20.26
CA ILE A 374 -2.23 10.41 19.35
C ILE A 374 -2.78 10.81 17.99
N TRP A 375 -3.61 9.95 17.39
CA TRP A 375 -4.03 10.13 16.00
C TRP A 375 -4.83 11.40 15.79
N LEU A 376 -5.76 11.72 16.70
CA LEU A 376 -6.54 12.96 16.63
C LEU A 376 -5.63 14.18 16.73
N ALA A 377 -4.76 14.21 17.74
CA ALA A 377 -3.88 15.35 18.00
C ALA A 377 -2.92 15.61 16.83
N ASP A 378 -2.35 14.56 16.24
CA ASP A 378 -1.44 14.70 15.10
C ASP A 378 -2.16 15.03 13.79
N THR A 379 -3.35 14.45 13.56
CA THR A 379 -4.14 14.79 12.38
C THR A 379 -4.58 16.26 12.44
N GLU A 380 -5.08 16.73 13.58
CA GLU A 380 -5.47 18.14 13.74
C GLU A 380 -4.29 19.10 13.51
N ARG A 381 -3.09 18.68 13.91
CA ARG A 381 -1.87 19.48 13.76
C ARG A 381 -1.32 19.50 12.33
N PHE A 382 -1.23 18.34 11.68
CA PHE A 382 -0.50 18.20 10.40
C PHE A 382 -1.42 18.11 9.18
N LEU A 383 -2.67 17.69 9.37
CA LEU A 383 -3.64 17.45 8.32
C LEU A 383 -5.04 18.00 8.68
N PRO A 384 -5.16 19.30 9.01
CA PRO A 384 -6.41 19.89 9.49
C PRO A 384 -7.59 19.68 8.53
N ASP A 385 -7.31 19.70 7.22
CA ASP A 385 -8.33 19.51 6.17
C ASP A 385 -8.79 18.04 6.00
N LYS A 386 -8.09 17.08 6.63
CA LYS A 386 -8.39 15.65 6.55
C LYS A 386 -8.87 15.05 7.87
N VAL A 387 -9.10 15.87 8.90
CA VAL A 387 -9.48 15.42 10.25
C VAL A 387 -10.65 14.45 10.23
N GLU A 388 -11.70 14.74 9.47
CA GLU A 388 -12.88 13.88 9.40
C GLU A 388 -12.56 12.52 8.74
N HIS A 389 -11.76 12.52 7.67
CA HIS A 389 -11.36 11.28 7.02
C HIS A 389 -10.48 10.42 7.93
N ALA A 390 -9.49 11.03 8.59
CA ALA A 390 -8.61 10.32 9.52
C ALA A 390 -9.36 9.80 10.75
N LYS A 391 -10.34 10.57 11.27
CA LYS A 391 -11.24 10.13 12.36
C LYS A 391 -11.97 8.84 12.00
N ASN A 392 -12.55 8.78 10.80
CA ASN A 392 -13.25 7.59 10.34
C ASN A 392 -12.30 6.38 10.21
N MET A 393 -11.09 6.58 9.68
CA MET A 393 -10.07 5.55 9.63
C MET A 393 -9.65 5.08 11.03
N MET A 394 -9.50 6.02 11.98
CA MET A 394 -9.17 5.75 13.37
C MET A 394 -10.22 4.94 14.09
N GLU A 395 -11.45 5.42 14.10
CA GLU A 395 -12.55 4.73 14.78
C GLU A 395 -12.77 3.35 14.17
N SER A 396 -12.55 3.18 12.86
CA SER A 396 -12.53 1.84 12.26
C SER A 396 -11.48 0.93 12.91
N GLU A 397 -10.24 1.38 13.09
CA GLU A 397 -9.20 0.54 13.71
C GLU A 397 -9.38 0.30 15.19
N ILE A 398 -9.81 1.32 15.92
CA ILE A 398 -10.05 1.22 17.35
C ILE A 398 -11.24 0.31 17.62
N SER A 399 -12.27 0.35 16.75
CA SER A 399 -13.39 -0.57 16.85
C SER A 399 -12.96 -2.04 16.77
N PHE A 400 -11.89 -2.39 16.04
CA PHE A 400 -11.32 -3.75 16.10
C PHE A 400 -10.81 -4.07 17.49
N VAL A 401 -10.01 -3.18 18.09
CA VAL A 401 -9.44 -3.39 19.42
C VAL A 401 -10.53 -3.56 20.48
N GLU A 402 -11.58 -2.73 20.42
CA GLU A 402 -12.65 -2.71 21.42
C GLU A 402 -13.66 -3.86 21.27
N ASN A 403 -14.00 -4.24 20.04
CA ASN A 403 -15.05 -5.24 19.81
C ASN A 403 -14.52 -6.68 19.78
N MET A 404 -13.22 -6.87 19.63
CA MET A 404 -12.61 -8.20 19.63
C MET A 404 -12.90 -8.98 20.92
N GLY A 405 -13.09 -10.30 20.81
CA GLY A 405 -13.23 -11.19 21.95
C GLY A 405 -11.89 -11.52 22.61
N ASP A 406 -11.89 -11.73 23.93
CA ASP A 406 -10.71 -12.23 24.67
C ASP A 406 -10.35 -13.68 24.29
N THR A 407 -11.34 -14.41 23.75
CA THR A 407 -11.24 -15.81 23.38
C THR A 407 -11.64 -15.98 21.93
N SER A 408 -10.74 -16.53 21.10
CA SER A 408 -11.17 -17.12 19.83
C SER A 408 -11.96 -18.38 20.16
N ILE A 409 -13.23 -18.41 19.81
CA ILE A 409 -14.06 -19.59 20.07
C ILE A 409 -13.73 -20.63 19.02
N GLN A 410 -13.66 -21.90 19.44
CA GLN A 410 -13.65 -22.98 18.47
C GLN A 410 -14.99 -22.99 17.75
N VAL A 411 -14.99 -22.44 16.55
CA VAL A 411 -16.14 -22.49 15.65
C VAL A 411 -16.26 -23.92 15.13
N PRO A 412 -17.39 -24.61 15.31
CA PRO A 412 -17.61 -25.92 14.71
C PRO A 412 -17.47 -25.83 13.19
N GLU A 413 -16.56 -26.63 12.65
CA GLU A 413 -16.28 -26.69 11.22
C GLU A 413 -17.13 -27.77 10.54
N PRO A 414 -17.51 -27.57 9.26
CA PRO A 414 -18.19 -28.59 8.48
C PRO A 414 -17.37 -29.89 8.41
N ALA A 415 -18.05 -31.03 8.33
CA ALA A 415 -17.37 -32.33 8.25
C ALA A 415 -16.43 -32.43 7.02
N GLU A 416 -16.71 -31.65 5.99
CA GLU A 416 -15.91 -31.51 4.77
C GLU A 416 -14.50 -30.96 5.01
N PHE A 417 -14.24 -30.37 6.17
CA PHE A 417 -12.95 -29.78 6.54
C PHE A 417 -12.03 -30.81 7.22
N ASN A 418 -12.58 -31.93 7.68
CA ASN A 418 -11.85 -32.94 8.42
C ASN A 418 -10.65 -33.48 7.64
N GLY A 419 -9.46 -33.38 8.24
CA GLY A 419 -8.21 -33.86 7.66
C GLY A 419 -7.63 -32.99 6.53
N LYS A 420 -8.22 -31.82 6.26
CA LYS A 420 -7.76 -30.89 5.22
C LYS A 420 -7.07 -29.67 5.82
N THR A 421 -6.23 -29.05 5.02
CA THR A 421 -5.65 -27.73 5.35
C THR A 421 -6.73 -26.67 5.12
N VAL A 422 -7.08 -25.93 6.16
CA VAL A 422 -8.09 -24.86 6.10
C VAL A 422 -7.47 -23.52 6.46
N GLN A 423 -7.77 -22.50 5.67
CA GLN A 423 -7.42 -21.12 5.95
C GLN A 423 -8.68 -20.28 6.13
N HIS A 424 -8.78 -19.58 7.26
CA HIS A 424 -9.89 -18.67 7.54
C HIS A 424 -9.47 -17.21 7.33
N PHE A 425 -10.34 -16.45 6.67
CA PHE A 425 -10.36 -15.00 6.58
C PHE A 425 -11.50 -14.52 7.48
N ALA A 426 -11.19 -14.32 8.77
CA ALA A 426 -12.12 -13.74 9.72
C ALA A 426 -12.11 -12.20 9.65
N ALA A 427 -12.85 -11.53 10.53
CA ALA A 427 -13.05 -10.09 10.49
C ALA A 427 -11.74 -9.28 10.34
N SER A 428 -10.67 -9.66 11.04
CA SER A 428 -9.36 -9.02 10.98
C SER A 428 -8.66 -9.08 9.61
N SER A 429 -9.03 -10.04 8.77
CA SER A 429 -8.37 -10.37 7.50
C SER A 429 -9.19 -9.96 6.27
N LEU A 430 -10.46 -9.59 6.46
CA LEU A 430 -11.32 -9.09 5.38
C LEU A 430 -11.04 -7.62 5.11
N THR A 431 -11.16 -7.25 3.84
CA THR A 431 -11.09 -5.87 3.36
C THR A 431 -12.52 -5.34 3.27
N LEU A 432 -12.76 -4.19 3.90
CA LEU A 432 -13.99 -3.42 3.74
C LEU A 432 -13.70 -2.21 2.85
N HIS A 433 -14.46 -2.07 1.77
CA HIS A 433 -14.50 -0.84 1.01
C HIS A 433 -15.55 0.10 1.64
N SER A 434 -15.19 1.38 1.78
CA SER A 434 -15.94 2.36 2.58
C SER A 434 -17.43 2.40 2.24
N ASN A 435 -18.29 1.96 3.16
CA ASN A 435 -19.74 2.11 3.08
C ASN A 435 -20.37 2.40 4.45
N PRO A 436 -21.22 3.44 4.59
CA PRO A 436 -21.90 3.78 5.84
C PRO A 436 -22.90 2.73 6.36
N CYS A 437 -23.16 1.63 5.62
CA CYS A 437 -24.01 0.53 6.08
C CYS A 437 -23.24 -0.60 6.78
N MET A 438 -21.91 -0.56 6.82
CA MET A 438 -21.10 -1.64 7.39
C MET A 438 -20.38 -1.19 8.65
N ARG A 439 -20.35 -2.04 9.68
CA ARG A 439 -19.54 -1.81 10.88
C ARG A 439 -19.10 -3.12 11.51
N LEU A 440 -17.98 -3.08 12.21
CA LEU A 440 -17.57 -4.19 13.06
C LEU A 440 -18.40 -4.15 14.35
N ILE A 441 -18.93 -5.30 14.76
CA ILE A 441 -19.68 -5.47 16.00
C ILE A 441 -19.05 -6.57 16.85
N LYS A 442 -19.19 -6.47 18.17
CA LYS A 442 -18.92 -7.58 19.07
C LYS A 442 -19.99 -8.67 18.85
N ASP A 443 -19.55 -9.89 18.60
CA ASP A 443 -20.42 -11.04 18.42
C ASP A 443 -19.74 -12.27 19.04
N PRO A 444 -20.21 -12.73 20.20
CA PRO A 444 -19.57 -13.84 20.91
C PRO A 444 -19.75 -15.18 20.20
N ASP A 445 -20.48 -15.30 19.09
CA ASP A 445 -20.54 -16.54 18.33
C ASP A 445 -19.61 -16.53 17.09
N ALA A 446 -18.92 -15.41 16.87
CA ALA A 446 -17.94 -15.23 15.80
C ALA A 446 -16.54 -15.75 16.21
N ARG A 447 -15.74 -16.16 15.22
CA ARG A 447 -14.43 -16.80 15.41
C ARG A 447 -13.45 -15.93 16.19
N GLU A 448 -13.51 -14.62 15.98
CA GLU A 448 -12.67 -13.61 16.66
C GLU A 448 -13.42 -12.87 17.78
N GLY A 449 -14.64 -13.31 18.13
CA GLY A 449 -15.54 -12.61 19.04
C GLY A 449 -16.11 -11.30 18.47
N CYS A 450 -15.86 -11.02 17.19
CA CYS A 450 -16.42 -9.92 16.43
C CYS A 450 -16.74 -10.35 15.00
N ALA A 451 -17.67 -9.64 14.37
CA ALA A 451 -18.14 -9.89 13.01
C ALA A 451 -18.50 -8.58 12.31
N PHE A 452 -18.57 -8.59 10.99
CA PHE A 452 -19.05 -7.43 10.24
C PHE A 452 -20.56 -7.48 10.09
N GLU A 453 -21.22 -6.47 10.64
CA GLU A 453 -22.63 -6.21 10.38
C GLU A 453 -22.79 -5.37 9.12
N VAL A 454 -23.72 -5.79 8.26
CA VAL A 454 -24.22 -5.04 7.12
C VAL A 454 -25.69 -4.69 7.38
N LEU A 455 -26.00 -3.41 7.53
CA LEU A 455 -27.36 -2.91 7.71
C LEU A 455 -28.08 -2.88 6.36
N CYS A 456 -28.82 -3.95 6.06
CA CYS A 456 -29.39 -4.20 4.73
C CYS A 456 -30.46 -3.18 4.34
N ASP A 457 -31.23 -2.68 5.30
CA ASP A 457 -32.33 -1.73 5.06
C ASP A 457 -31.86 -0.40 4.47
N ARG A 458 -30.58 -0.05 4.65
CA ARG A 458 -30.00 1.19 4.09
C ARG A 458 -29.75 1.11 2.58
N ARG A 459 -29.55 -0.10 2.05
CA ARG A 459 -29.21 -0.38 0.64
C ARG A 459 -29.82 -1.73 0.19
N PRO A 460 -31.16 -1.85 0.16
CA PRO A 460 -31.83 -3.10 -0.17
C PRO A 460 -31.52 -3.57 -1.60
N ASP A 461 -31.16 -2.64 -2.49
CA ASP A 461 -30.71 -2.90 -3.86
C ASP A 461 -29.54 -3.88 -3.93
N PHE A 462 -28.63 -3.85 -2.94
CA PHE A 462 -27.44 -4.71 -2.89
C PHE A 462 -27.55 -5.88 -1.91
N PHE A 463 -28.36 -5.75 -0.86
CA PHE A 463 -28.36 -6.68 0.27
C PHE A 463 -29.63 -7.51 0.43
N ALA A 464 -30.72 -7.17 -0.26
CA ALA A 464 -31.88 -8.04 -0.34
C ALA A 464 -31.57 -9.32 -1.12
N LEU A 465 -32.39 -10.35 -0.90
CA LEU A 465 -32.28 -11.59 -1.68
C LEU A 465 -32.43 -11.31 -3.19
N PRO A 466 -31.68 -12.03 -4.04
CA PRO A 466 -30.75 -13.09 -3.66
C PRO A 466 -29.45 -12.59 -3.03
N PHE A 467 -28.96 -13.34 -2.04
CA PHE A 467 -27.60 -13.18 -1.54
C PHE A 467 -26.62 -13.74 -2.57
N GLU A 468 -25.58 -12.98 -2.92
CA GLU A 468 -24.57 -13.39 -3.89
C GLU A 468 -23.18 -13.34 -3.27
N ALA A 469 -22.35 -14.31 -3.60
CA ALA A 469 -20.91 -14.27 -3.35
C ALA A 469 -20.16 -14.88 -4.54
N GLY A 470 -18.86 -14.59 -4.65
CA GLY A 470 -18.06 -15.10 -5.76
C GLY A 470 -16.56 -14.87 -5.63
N CYS A 471 -15.83 -15.41 -6.60
CA CYS A 471 -14.39 -15.24 -6.78
C CYS A 471 -14.14 -14.44 -8.06
N TYR A 472 -13.31 -13.41 -7.97
CA TYR A 472 -12.97 -12.54 -9.09
C TYR A 472 -11.47 -12.57 -9.36
N ASP A 473 -11.12 -12.85 -10.62
CA ASP A 473 -9.75 -12.77 -11.12
C ASP A 473 -9.48 -11.34 -11.57
N THR A 474 -8.67 -10.61 -10.82
CA THR A 474 -8.37 -9.19 -11.11
C THR A 474 -7.59 -8.97 -12.40
N VAL A 475 -6.85 -9.99 -12.87
CA VAL A 475 -6.04 -9.87 -14.10
C VAL A 475 -6.87 -10.27 -15.31
N ALA A 476 -7.64 -11.34 -15.21
CA ALA A 476 -8.57 -11.74 -16.28
C ALA A 476 -9.85 -10.88 -16.31
N ALA A 477 -10.01 -9.99 -15.33
CA ALA A 477 -11.15 -9.09 -15.15
C ALA A 477 -12.51 -9.81 -15.22
N ARG A 478 -12.61 -11.02 -14.64
CA ARG A 478 -13.82 -11.85 -14.70
C ARG A 478 -14.09 -12.57 -13.39
N THR A 479 -15.37 -12.78 -13.12
CA THR A 479 -15.84 -13.70 -12.07
C THR A 479 -15.68 -15.14 -12.56
N THR A 480 -15.02 -15.97 -11.76
CA THR A 480 -14.73 -17.37 -12.09
C THR A 480 -15.59 -18.35 -11.30
N LEU A 481 -16.02 -17.94 -10.11
CA LEU A 481 -16.99 -18.64 -9.28
C LEU A 481 -18.04 -17.64 -8.82
N LYS A 482 -19.32 -17.97 -8.97
CA LYS A 482 -20.44 -17.16 -8.49
C LYS A 482 -21.54 -18.09 -7.99
N ARG A 483 -22.06 -17.81 -6.80
CA ARG A 483 -23.24 -18.50 -6.27
C ARG A 483 -24.24 -17.49 -5.75
N SER A 484 -25.50 -17.79 -6.00
CA SER A 484 -26.66 -16.99 -5.65
C SER A 484 -27.60 -17.84 -4.80
N TRP A 485 -28.11 -17.27 -3.72
CA TRP A 485 -29.08 -17.89 -2.84
C TRP A 485 -30.35 -17.04 -2.83
N ASP A 486 -31.41 -17.54 -3.48
CA ASP A 486 -32.72 -16.86 -3.53
C ASP A 486 -33.50 -16.96 -2.22
N LYS A 487 -33.05 -17.83 -1.32
CA LYS A 487 -33.58 -18.02 0.03
C LYS A 487 -32.42 -18.17 1.00
N VAL A 488 -32.53 -17.56 2.17
CA VAL A 488 -31.61 -17.84 3.27
C VAL A 488 -31.90 -19.25 3.80
N PRO A 489 -30.88 -20.02 4.23
CA PRO A 489 -31.15 -21.29 4.88
C PRO A 489 -31.86 -21.08 6.24
N GLN A 490 -32.66 -22.07 6.65
CA GLN A 490 -33.64 -21.92 7.74
C GLN A 490 -33.02 -21.76 9.15
N ALA A 491 -31.73 -22.05 9.32
CA ALA A 491 -31.08 -21.94 10.61
C ALA A 491 -30.99 -20.48 11.07
N LYS A 492 -31.46 -20.19 12.28
CA LYS A 492 -31.23 -18.91 12.96
C LYS A 492 -29.85 -18.97 13.61
N GLY A 493 -28.94 -18.06 13.25
CA GLY A 493 -27.55 -18.03 13.72
C GLY A 493 -26.51 -18.23 12.61
N PHE A 494 -25.23 -18.31 13.00
CA PHE A 494 -24.14 -18.49 12.03
C PHE A 494 -24.22 -19.84 11.33
N GLN A 495 -24.11 -19.80 10.01
CA GLN A 495 -24.21 -20.96 9.14
C GLN A 495 -23.12 -20.93 8.08
N TRP A 496 -22.74 -22.13 7.62
CA TRP A 496 -21.76 -22.35 6.58
C TRP A 496 -22.46 -22.42 5.21
N LEU A 497 -22.13 -21.49 4.33
CA LEU A 497 -22.54 -21.47 2.94
C LEU A 497 -21.38 -21.93 2.07
N HIS A 498 -21.55 -23.07 1.40
CA HIS A 498 -20.61 -23.56 0.41
C HIS A 498 -20.69 -22.69 -0.84
N LEU A 499 -19.64 -21.97 -1.19
CA LEU A 499 -19.61 -21.16 -2.42
C LEU A 499 -19.30 -22.03 -3.65
N GLY A 500 -18.38 -22.97 -3.50
CA GLY A 500 -17.93 -23.88 -4.55
C GLY A 500 -16.41 -23.97 -4.64
N THR A 501 -15.93 -24.67 -5.65
CA THR A 501 -14.50 -24.95 -5.84
C THR A 501 -13.94 -24.18 -7.04
N ASP A 502 -12.74 -23.60 -6.89
CA ASP A 502 -12.04 -22.92 -7.98
C ASP A 502 -10.51 -23.04 -7.84
N ASN A 503 -9.78 -22.77 -8.93
CA ASN A 503 -8.32 -22.67 -8.94
C ASN A 503 -7.92 -21.23 -8.61
N LEU A 504 -7.74 -20.94 -7.32
CA LEU A 504 -7.50 -19.58 -6.86
C LEU A 504 -6.01 -19.24 -6.93
N HIS A 505 -5.70 -18.10 -7.53
CA HIS A 505 -4.35 -17.53 -7.59
C HIS A 505 -4.26 -16.27 -6.71
N GLN A 506 -3.04 -15.81 -6.41
CA GLN A 506 -2.81 -14.59 -5.62
C GLN A 506 -3.50 -13.34 -6.18
N ARG A 507 -3.78 -13.32 -7.49
CA ARG A 507 -4.49 -12.25 -8.19
C ARG A 507 -6.00 -12.21 -7.91
N TYR A 508 -6.54 -13.12 -7.11
CA TYR A 508 -7.98 -13.21 -6.87
C TYR A 508 -8.38 -12.39 -5.63
N TYR A 509 -9.64 -11.97 -5.61
CA TYR A 509 -10.34 -11.75 -4.34
C TYR A 509 -11.67 -12.50 -4.33
N ILE A 510 -12.13 -12.84 -3.14
CA ILE A 510 -13.44 -13.41 -2.89
C ILE A 510 -14.32 -12.27 -2.39
N TYR A 511 -15.46 -12.03 -3.03
CA TYR A 511 -16.39 -10.97 -2.66
C TYR A 511 -17.65 -11.55 -2.04
N LEU A 512 -18.22 -10.81 -1.09
CA LEU A 512 -19.55 -11.09 -0.53
C LEU A 512 -20.52 -9.97 -0.90
N THR A 513 -21.79 -10.35 -1.06
CA THR A 513 -22.92 -9.51 -1.49
C THR A 513 -22.78 -8.98 -2.92
N ARG A 514 -23.87 -8.44 -3.48
CA ARG A 514 -23.85 -7.79 -4.79
C ARG A 514 -23.07 -6.47 -4.80
N SER A 515 -22.74 -5.91 -3.64
CA SER A 515 -21.95 -4.67 -3.52
C SER A 515 -20.44 -4.88 -3.73
N TRP A 516 -19.96 -6.10 -3.45
CA TRP A 516 -18.54 -6.47 -3.46
C TRP A 516 -17.69 -5.69 -2.45
N GLU A 517 -18.30 -5.03 -1.47
CA GLU A 517 -17.59 -4.18 -0.52
C GLU A 517 -16.89 -4.97 0.60
N ILE A 518 -17.28 -6.23 0.82
CA ILE A 518 -16.56 -7.15 1.72
C ILE A 518 -15.75 -8.13 0.88
N GLN A 519 -14.43 -8.10 1.03
CA GLN A 519 -13.52 -8.89 0.20
C GLN A 519 -12.44 -9.63 1.02
N ALA A 520 -12.12 -10.86 0.64
CA ALA A 520 -10.88 -11.54 1.03
C ALA A 520 -9.89 -11.51 -0.15
N SER A 521 -8.76 -10.82 0.00
CA SER A 521 -7.73 -10.74 -1.05
C SER A 521 -6.74 -11.90 -0.93
N MET A 522 -6.52 -12.61 -2.04
CA MET A 522 -5.57 -13.73 -2.12
C MET A 522 -4.10 -13.29 -2.13
N LEU A 523 -3.82 -12.00 -2.43
CA LEU A 523 -2.46 -11.44 -2.34
C LEU A 523 -1.88 -11.59 -0.93
N ASN A 524 -2.74 -11.64 0.09
CA ASN A 524 -2.34 -11.71 1.48
C ASN A 524 -1.78 -13.08 1.90
N TYR A 525 -1.94 -14.13 1.09
CA TYR A 525 -1.63 -15.51 1.49
C TYR A 525 -1.01 -16.30 0.33
N LEU A 526 0.28 -16.04 0.11
CA LEU A 526 1.07 -16.63 -0.98
C LEU A 526 1.05 -18.18 -0.98
N ALA A 527 0.92 -18.80 0.20
CA ALA A 527 0.95 -20.26 0.40
C ALA A 527 -0.17 -21.04 -0.30
N PHE A 528 -1.30 -20.37 -0.60
CA PHE A 528 -2.47 -20.99 -1.24
C PHE A 528 -2.63 -20.61 -2.72
N GLY A 529 -1.75 -19.78 -3.26
CA GLY A 529 -1.80 -19.37 -4.66
C GLY A 529 -1.54 -20.52 -5.62
N GLY A 530 -2.45 -20.72 -6.58
CA GLY A 530 -2.33 -21.74 -7.62
C GLY A 530 -2.81 -23.13 -7.21
N LYS A 531 -3.53 -23.24 -6.09
CA LYS A 531 -4.15 -24.48 -5.63
C LYS A 531 -5.64 -24.52 -6.00
N LYS A 532 -6.18 -25.74 -6.11
CA LYS A 532 -7.62 -25.96 -6.21
C LYS A 532 -8.21 -25.91 -4.81
N LEU A 533 -9.05 -24.92 -4.55
CA LEU A 533 -9.57 -24.64 -3.22
C LEU A 533 -11.09 -24.65 -3.22
N ASP A 534 -11.65 -25.19 -2.15
CA ASP A 534 -13.06 -25.11 -1.86
C ASP A 534 -13.35 -23.90 -0.98
N VAL A 535 -14.32 -23.08 -1.37
CA VAL A 535 -14.60 -21.79 -0.75
C VAL A 535 -15.90 -21.88 0.05
N TRP A 536 -15.83 -21.48 1.31
CA TRP A 536 -16.95 -21.48 2.25
C TRP A 536 -17.09 -20.12 2.91
N VAL A 537 -18.32 -19.71 3.22
CA VAL A 537 -18.62 -18.45 3.91
C VAL A 537 -19.42 -18.76 5.16
N ARG A 538 -18.99 -18.24 6.31
CA ARG A 538 -19.75 -18.28 7.56
C ARG A 538 -20.38 -16.93 7.85
N LEU A 539 -21.71 -16.89 7.88
CA LEU A 539 -22.48 -15.68 8.16
C LEU A 539 -23.84 -16.03 8.76
N LYS A 540 -24.57 -15.03 9.28
CA LYS A 540 -25.98 -15.15 9.66
C LYS A 540 -26.79 -14.03 9.02
N PHE A 541 -28.06 -14.30 8.80
CA PHE A 541 -29.05 -13.33 8.36
C PHE A 541 -29.95 -13.01 9.55
N GLU A 542 -30.46 -11.79 9.62
CA GLU A 542 -31.44 -11.39 10.63
C GLU A 542 -32.40 -10.33 10.06
N GLY A 543 -33.62 -10.31 10.55
CA GLY A 543 -34.64 -9.31 10.22
C GLY A 543 -35.61 -9.73 9.11
N PRO A 544 -36.69 -8.92 8.94
CA PRO A 544 -37.85 -9.24 8.10
C PRO A 544 -37.52 -9.39 6.61
N MET A 545 -36.41 -8.82 6.13
CA MET A 545 -35.95 -9.00 4.74
C MET A 545 -35.59 -10.46 4.41
N PHE A 546 -35.14 -11.22 5.41
CA PHE A 546 -34.70 -12.61 5.25
C PHE A 546 -35.67 -13.61 5.90
N TYR A 547 -36.32 -13.20 6.99
CA TYR A 547 -37.25 -14.00 7.76
C TYR A 547 -38.57 -13.24 7.92
N PRO A 548 -39.56 -13.43 7.02
CA PRO A 548 -40.83 -12.70 7.06
C PRO A 548 -41.66 -12.92 8.33
N ASP A 549 -41.32 -13.93 9.14
CA ASP A 549 -41.89 -14.20 10.46
C ASP A 549 -41.33 -13.27 11.56
N GLU A 550 -40.26 -12.52 11.31
CA GLU A 550 -39.70 -11.57 12.26
C GLU A 550 -40.44 -10.22 12.24
N PRO A 551 -40.45 -9.47 13.37
CA PRO A 551 -41.12 -8.17 13.45
C PRO A 551 -40.67 -7.19 12.38
N ALA A 552 -41.62 -6.48 11.77
CA ALA A 552 -41.35 -5.54 10.68
C ALA A 552 -40.47 -4.35 11.12
N GLU A 553 -40.44 -4.04 12.41
CA GLU A 553 -39.62 -2.96 12.99
C GLU A 553 -38.17 -3.38 13.24
N LYS A 554 -37.86 -4.68 13.20
CA LYS A 554 -36.50 -5.18 13.40
C LYS A 554 -35.65 -4.84 12.18
N THR A 555 -34.46 -4.27 12.42
CA THR A 555 -33.51 -3.97 11.35
C THR A 555 -33.02 -5.25 10.69
N SER A 556 -33.08 -5.30 9.36
CA SER A 556 -32.53 -6.39 8.57
C SER A 556 -31.02 -6.24 8.41
N ARG A 557 -30.29 -7.32 8.70
CA ARG A 557 -28.84 -7.33 8.66
C ARG A 557 -28.25 -8.66 8.22
N ILE A 558 -27.10 -8.59 7.57
CA ILE A 558 -26.20 -9.73 7.34
C ILE A 558 -25.02 -9.55 8.30
N VAL A 559 -24.70 -10.59 9.08
CA VAL A 559 -23.54 -10.57 9.96
C VAL A 559 -22.53 -11.60 9.44
N VAL A 560 -21.39 -11.11 8.93
CA VAL A 560 -20.33 -11.91 8.31
C VAL A 560 -19.24 -12.20 9.33
N ASP A 561 -18.99 -13.49 9.57
CA ASP A 561 -17.92 -13.95 10.46
C ASP A 561 -16.63 -14.22 9.67
N SER A 562 -16.68 -15.13 8.69
CA SER A 562 -15.46 -15.55 8.00
C SER A 562 -15.68 -16.11 6.59
N ILE A 563 -14.62 -16.06 5.78
CA ILE A 563 -14.50 -16.82 4.53
C ILE A 563 -13.43 -17.88 4.75
N SER A 564 -13.66 -19.13 4.35
CA SER A 564 -12.72 -20.24 4.56
C SER A 564 -12.34 -20.88 3.25
N LEU A 565 -11.05 -21.14 3.09
CA LEU A 565 -10.46 -21.84 1.96
C LEU A 565 -9.97 -23.21 2.42
N VAL A 566 -10.47 -24.25 1.77
CA VAL A 566 -10.16 -25.64 2.11
C VAL A 566 -9.38 -26.23 0.95
N GLU A 567 -8.16 -26.70 1.22
CA GLU A 567 -7.36 -27.40 0.21
C GLU A 567 -7.97 -28.78 -0.08
N LEU A 568 -8.25 -29.04 -1.36
CA LEU A 568 -8.88 -30.29 -1.82
C LEU A 568 -7.89 -31.39 -2.16
#